data_AF-A0A6J8CGN7-F1
#
_entry.id   AF-A0A6J8CGN7-F1
#
_cell.length_a   1.000
_cell.length_b   1.000
_cell.length_c   1.000
_cell.angle_alpha   90.00
_cell.angle_beta   90.00
_cell.angle_gamma   90.00
#
_symmetry.space_group_name_H-M   'P 1'
#
loop_
_entity.id
_entity.type
_entity.pdbx_description
1 polymer ?
#
loop_
_entity_poly.entity_id
_entity_poly.type
_entity_poly.pdbx_seq_one_letter_code
_entity_poly.pdbx_strand_id
1 'polypeptide(L)'
;MEYNFRPQWRPWFFQMRQISACARCGNRHRQTFCFAASKKCFKCHHVGHYARMCVFRPNQEIQKCKDVTQTKLKSKSQKDRDSRRIKEYFDSKSLTRSLPFANLRDSAFKSCLDSTSILKCELTCVKQKLSLEQKKDESQTDEIFNLREKLRHFQSVSVENEKLRADVLRLQENQKRQSVNMDNCQNHVKHINDLELYLQRKIDFIFEIQQVYEEMVTEKRQLFNENSILHFKEDDYYKQIRELSIKLKASETEKEQLRSTLNQTTVYQNQNRNFQSQFGYFR
;
A
#
# COMPACT_ATOMS: atom_id res chain seq x y z
N MET A 1 30.48 34.62 38.50
CA MET A 1 31.94 34.79 38.62
C MET A 1 32.52 34.68 37.22
N GLU A 2 32.74 35.81 36.56
CA GLU A 2 33.24 35.87 35.19
C GLU A 2 34.75 36.08 35.20
N TYR A 3 35.48 35.11 34.63
CA TYR A 3 36.94 35.09 34.63
C TYR A 3 37.46 35.82 33.39
N ASN A 4 37.86 37.08 33.56
CA ASN A 4 38.43 37.92 32.51
C ASN A 4 39.93 37.64 32.34
N PHE A 5 40.30 36.88 31.30
CA PHE A 5 41.69 36.67 30.90
C PHE A 5 42.17 37.84 30.02
N ARG A 6 42.95 38.77 30.59
CA ARG A 6 43.67 39.81 29.82
C ARG A 6 45.14 39.38 29.64
N PRO A 7 45.64 39.20 28.40
CA PRO A 7 47.05 38.96 28.18
C PRO A 7 47.85 40.26 28.38
N GLN A 8 48.77 40.26 29.35
CA GLN A 8 49.76 41.33 29.55
C GLN A 8 50.90 41.19 28.54
N TRP A 9 50.73 41.74 27.33
CA TRP A 9 51.89 42.05 26.48
C TRP A 9 52.27 43.50 26.71
N ARG A 10 53.30 43.72 27.53
CA ARG A 10 53.97 45.02 27.63
C ARG A 10 54.59 45.36 26.27
N PRO A 11 54.33 46.55 25.70
CA PRO A 11 55.10 47.00 24.56
C PRO A 11 56.49 47.41 25.08
N TRP A 12 57.50 46.65 24.68
CA TRP A 12 58.88 47.09 24.77
C TRP A 12 59.03 48.34 23.90
N PHE A 13 58.96 49.51 24.53
CA PHE A 13 59.41 50.76 23.92
C PHE A 13 60.92 50.63 23.69
N PHE A 14 61.30 50.01 22.58
CA PHE A 14 62.64 50.17 22.01
C PHE A 14 62.81 51.66 21.74
N GLN A 15 63.65 52.32 22.55
CA GLN A 15 64.28 53.56 22.16
C GLN A 15 65.06 53.29 20.86
N MET A 16 64.39 53.50 19.73
CA MET A 16 65.00 53.59 18.42
C MET A 16 65.96 54.78 18.48
N ARG A 17 67.23 54.53 18.86
CA ARG A 17 68.34 55.44 18.54
C ARG A 17 68.23 55.69 17.05
N GLN A 18 67.88 56.92 16.66
CA GLN A 18 67.64 57.28 15.28
C GLN A 18 68.91 56.97 14.48
N ILE A 19 68.88 55.90 13.68
CA ILE A 19 69.96 55.58 12.76
C ILE A 19 70.00 56.73 11.75
N SER A 20 71.04 57.56 11.81
CA SER A 20 71.25 58.66 10.87
C SER A 20 71.27 58.13 9.45
N ALA A 21 70.75 58.90 8.50
CA ALA A 21 70.81 58.54 7.08
C ALA A 21 72.25 58.28 6.63
N CYS A 22 72.47 57.22 5.84
CA CYS A 22 73.80 56.89 5.35
C CYS A 22 74.27 57.94 4.34
N ALA A 23 75.45 58.53 4.54
CA ALA A 23 76.03 59.53 3.63
C ALA A 23 76.26 58.99 2.20
N ARG A 24 76.38 57.67 2.03
CA ARG A 24 76.62 57.02 0.73
C ARG A 24 75.36 56.92 -0.13
N CYS A 25 74.22 56.61 0.48
CA CYS A 25 72.98 56.28 -0.26
C CYS A 25 71.75 57.12 0.13
N GLY A 26 71.78 57.80 1.28
CA GLY A 26 70.66 58.56 1.85
C GLY A 26 69.66 57.74 2.67
N ASN A 27 69.74 56.40 2.66
CA ASN A 27 68.81 55.52 3.39
C ASN A 27 69.35 55.16 4.79
N ARG A 28 68.46 54.75 5.70
CA ARG A 28 68.82 54.30 7.05
C ARG A 28 69.18 52.81 7.04
N HIS A 29 70.45 52.49 7.23
CA HIS A 29 70.97 51.13 7.40
C HIS A 29 72.32 51.19 8.13
N ARG A 30 72.84 50.06 8.64
CA ARG A 30 74.22 50.01 9.18
C ARG A 30 75.23 50.19 8.05
N GLN A 31 76.30 50.96 8.27
CA GLN A 31 77.26 51.35 7.21
C GLN A 31 77.86 50.16 6.45
N THR A 32 78.03 49.01 7.12
CA THR A 32 78.55 47.76 6.54
C THR A 32 77.66 47.17 5.45
N PHE A 33 76.35 47.44 5.46
CA PHE A 33 75.37 46.89 4.52
C PHE A 33 74.90 47.91 3.48
N CYS A 34 75.72 48.93 3.18
CA CYS A 34 75.35 49.91 2.16
C CYS A 34 75.41 49.31 0.76
N PHE A 35 74.26 49.22 0.08
CA PHE A 35 74.21 48.79 -1.32
C PHE A 35 75.02 49.71 -2.27
N ALA A 36 75.24 50.98 -1.88
CA ALA A 36 76.05 51.91 -2.64
C ALA A 36 77.57 51.68 -2.49
N ALA A 37 78.02 50.86 -1.52
CA ALA A 37 79.45 50.63 -1.25
C ALA A 37 80.22 50.09 -2.47
N SER A 38 79.59 49.22 -3.27
CA SER A 38 80.19 48.59 -4.45
C SER A 38 79.77 49.21 -5.78
N LYS A 39 78.94 50.25 -5.77
CA LYS A 39 78.44 50.91 -6.99
C LYS A 39 79.30 52.12 -7.36
N LYS A 40 79.66 52.24 -8.64
CA LYS A 40 80.33 53.43 -9.20
C LYS A 40 79.31 54.55 -9.42
N CYS A 41 79.66 55.77 -9.02
CA CYS A 41 78.85 56.95 -9.26
C CYS A 41 78.91 57.34 -10.75
N PHE A 42 77.76 57.60 -11.38
CA PHE A 42 77.72 58.04 -12.78
C PHE A 42 78.27 59.46 -13.03
N LYS A 43 78.40 60.29 -11.98
CA LYS A 43 78.95 61.66 -12.11
C LYS A 43 80.48 61.70 -12.03
N CYS A 44 81.07 61.10 -10.98
CA CYS A 44 82.51 61.16 -10.74
C CYS A 44 83.24 59.82 -10.92
N HIS A 45 82.52 58.74 -11.25
CA HIS A 45 83.06 57.39 -11.48
C HIS A 45 83.75 56.72 -10.26
N HIS A 46 83.77 57.35 -9.09
CA HIS A 46 84.23 56.74 -7.84
C HIS A 46 83.16 55.82 -7.22
N VAL A 47 83.60 54.75 -6.56
CA VAL A 47 82.73 53.81 -5.83
C VAL A 47 82.27 54.39 -4.49
N GLY A 48 81.17 53.88 -3.96
CA GLY A 48 80.76 54.15 -2.58
C GLY A 48 79.69 55.21 -2.40
N HIS A 49 79.05 55.71 -3.47
CA HIS A 49 77.89 56.60 -3.37
C HIS A 49 77.04 56.62 -4.65
N TYR A 50 75.79 57.07 -4.53
CA TYR A 50 74.93 57.33 -5.69
C TYR A 50 75.15 58.73 -6.28
N ALA A 51 74.83 58.89 -7.57
CA ALA A 51 74.96 60.17 -8.29
C ALA A 51 74.22 61.37 -7.63
N ARG A 52 73.14 61.10 -6.89
CA ARG A 52 72.40 62.12 -6.12
C ARG A 52 73.13 62.59 -4.85
N MET A 53 74.00 61.76 -4.29
CA MET A 53 74.82 62.06 -3.10
C MET A 53 76.23 62.52 -3.49
N CYS A 54 76.50 62.66 -4.79
CA CYS A 54 77.80 63.06 -5.29
C CYS A 54 78.01 64.55 -5.07
N VAL A 55 79.03 64.90 -4.30
CA VAL A 55 79.45 66.29 -4.02
C VAL A 55 80.33 66.88 -5.14
N PHE A 56 80.67 66.10 -6.17
CA PHE A 56 81.41 66.57 -7.32
C PHE A 56 80.58 67.58 -8.12
N ARG A 57 80.99 68.85 -8.10
CA ARG A 57 80.43 69.90 -8.96
C ARG A 57 81.31 70.00 -10.22
N PRO A 58 80.78 69.75 -11.43
CA PRO A 58 81.52 69.92 -12.67
C PRO A 58 81.59 71.42 -13.03
N ASN A 59 82.31 72.20 -12.22
CA ASN A 59 82.65 73.59 -12.52
C ASN A 59 84.15 73.74 -12.34
N GLN A 60 84.91 73.16 -13.27
CA GLN A 60 86.25 73.58 -13.65
C GLN A 60 86.58 72.86 -14.96
N GLU A 61 86.44 73.62 -16.05
CA GLU A 61 87.19 73.52 -17.30
C GLU A 61 87.40 72.11 -17.88
N ILE A 62 86.39 71.62 -18.61
CA ILE A 62 86.65 70.80 -19.81
C ILE A 62 86.32 71.67 -21.02
N GLN A 63 87.28 72.53 -21.31
CA GLN A 63 87.45 73.17 -22.60
C GLN A 63 87.89 72.09 -23.60
N LYS A 64 87.27 72.14 -24.79
CA LYS A 64 87.64 71.45 -26.04
C LYS A 64 87.18 69.98 -26.17
N CYS A 65 85.96 69.82 -26.67
CA CYS A 65 85.67 68.96 -27.83
C CYS A 65 84.44 69.51 -28.55
N LYS A 66 84.59 70.71 -29.14
CA LYS A 66 83.83 71.07 -30.33
C LYS A 66 84.63 70.47 -31.48
N ASP A 67 84.12 69.40 -32.08
CA ASP A 67 84.25 69.14 -33.51
C ASP A 67 83.47 67.88 -33.89
N VAL A 68 83.01 67.89 -35.15
CA VAL A 68 82.33 66.80 -35.86
C VAL A 68 80.80 66.75 -35.69
N THR A 69 80.14 67.82 -36.13
CA THR A 69 78.95 67.70 -36.99
C THR A 69 79.37 67.05 -38.32
N GLN A 70 79.61 65.74 -38.30
CA GLN A 70 79.40 64.89 -39.46
C GLN A 70 78.32 63.91 -39.06
N THR A 71 77.11 64.13 -39.58
CA THR A 71 76.10 63.09 -39.68
C THR A 71 76.71 61.96 -40.51
N LYS A 72 77.47 61.06 -39.86
CA LYS A 72 77.91 59.80 -40.44
C LYS A 72 76.64 59.08 -40.86
N LEU A 73 76.33 59.15 -42.15
CA LEU A 73 75.28 58.38 -42.78
C LEU A 73 75.51 56.94 -42.35
N LYS A 74 74.62 56.43 -41.49
CA LYS A 74 74.64 55.04 -41.03
C LYS A 74 74.81 54.16 -42.26
N SER A 75 75.77 53.23 -42.21
CA SER A 75 75.99 52.29 -43.31
C SER A 75 74.69 51.55 -43.63
N LYS A 76 74.51 51.13 -44.89
CA LYS A 76 73.31 50.41 -45.34
C LYS A 76 73.02 49.20 -44.43
N SER A 77 74.05 48.44 -44.07
CA SER A 77 73.98 47.33 -43.10
C SER A 77 73.49 47.75 -41.71
N GLN A 78 73.90 48.91 -41.19
CA GLN A 78 73.42 49.43 -39.91
C GLN A 78 71.92 49.78 -39.99
N LYS A 79 71.49 50.44 -41.07
CA LYS A 79 70.08 50.77 -41.31
C LYS A 79 69.23 49.51 -41.43
N ASP A 80 69.72 48.47 -42.11
CA ASP A 80 69.00 47.20 -42.28
C ASP A 80 68.86 46.44 -40.95
N ARG A 81 69.90 46.43 -40.10
CA ARG A 81 69.82 45.83 -38.75
C ARG A 81 68.86 46.57 -37.84
N ASP A 82 68.89 47.91 -37.85
CA ASP A 82 67.97 48.73 -37.05
C ASP A 82 66.52 48.54 -37.54
N SER A 83 66.29 48.51 -38.85
CA SER A 83 64.98 48.24 -39.46
C SER A 83 64.44 46.87 -39.05
N ARG A 84 65.28 45.82 -39.06
CA ARG A 84 64.89 44.47 -38.63
C ARG A 84 64.51 44.42 -37.15
N ARG A 85 65.29 45.05 -36.26
CA ARG A 85 64.94 45.14 -34.82
C ARG A 85 63.63 45.86 -34.58
N ILE A 86 63.39 46.96 -35.30
CA ILE A 86 62.16 47.73 -35.16
C ILE A 86 60.97 46.88 -35.63
N LYS A 87 61.12 46.18 -36.76
CA LYS A 87 60.10 45.25 -37.27
C LYS A 87 59.83 44.13 -36.26
N GLU A 88 60.86 43.45 -35.75
CA GLU A 88 60.73 42.40 -34.73
C GLU A 88 60.04 42.90 -33.46
N TYR A 89 60.33 44.13 -33.03
CA TYR A 89 59.66 44.75 -31.88
C TYR A 89 58.17 45.00 -32.15
N PHE A 90 57.81 45.52 -33.34
CA PHE A 90 56.41 45.73 -33.69
C PHE A 90 55.65 44.41 -33.87
N ASP A 91 56.27 43.42 -34.50
CA ASP A 91 55.69 42.08 -34.67
C ASP A 91 55.47 41.42 -33.30
N SER A 92 56.47 41.47 -32.40
CA SER A 92 56.35 40.94 -31.03
C SER A 92 55.26 41.68 -30.23
N LYS A 93 55.20 43.00 -30.36
CA LYS A 93 54.19 43.83 -29.68
C LYS A 93 52.78 43.55 -30.19
N SER A 94 52.63 43.38 -31.50
CA SER A 94 51.38 42.97 -32.15
C SER A 94 50.92 41.61 -31.65
N LEU A 95 51.83 40.63 -31.61
CA LEU A 95 51.57 39.29 -31.11
C LEU A 95 51.12 39.30 -29.64
N THR A 96 51.80 40.07 -28.78
CA THR A 96 51.37 40.23 -27.37
C THR A 96 50.02 40.92 -27.24
N ARG A 97 49.63 41.79 -28.19
CA ARG A 97 48.31 42.45 -28.21
C ARG A 97 47.20 41.55 -28.74
N SER A 98 47.51 40.58 -29.58
CA SER A 98 46.53 39.61 -30.08
C SER A 98 46.23 38.48 -29.08
N LEU A 99 47.03 38.35 -28.00
CA LEU A 99 46.72 37.38 -26.95
C LEU A 99 45.41 37.76 -26.24
N PRO A 100 44.57 36.78 -25.86
CA PRO A 100 43.27 37.03 -25.24
C PRO A 100 43.37 37.75 -23.88
N PHE A 101 44.57 37.80 -23.28
CA PHE A 101 44.84 38.46 -22.01
C PHE A 101 45.36 39.90 -22.17
N ALA A 102 45.66 40.35 -23.39
CA ALA A 102 46.34 41.62 -23.63
C ALA A 102 45.54 42.86 -23.17
N ASN A 103 44.21 42.72 -23.12
CA ASN A 103 43.28 43.77 -22.69
C ASN A 103 42.79 43.58 -21.26
N LEU A 104 43.21 42.52 -20.55
CA LEU A 104 42.85 42.33 -19.16
C LEU A 104 43.64 43.31 -18.30
N ARG A 105 42.93 44.12 -17.50
CA ARG A 105 43.56 44.89 -16.42
C ARG A 105 44.20 43.91 -15.43
N ASP A 106 45.33 44.27 -14.82
CA ASP A 106 46.07 43.43 -13.86
C ASP A 106 45.18 42.81 -12.76
N SER A 107 44.11 43.51 -12.36
CA SER A 107 43.14 43.01 -11.38
C SER A 107 42.26 41.87 -11.92
N ALA A 108 41.82 41.95 -13.18
CA ALA A 108 41.01 40.92 -13.81
C ALA A 108 41.86 39.67 -14.10
N PHE A 109 43.09 39.86 -14.58
CA PHE A 109 44.05 38.78 -14.79
C PHE A 109 44.40 38.06 -13.48
N LYS A 110 44.62 38.81 -12.38
CA LYS A 110 44.79 38.22 -11.05
C LYS A 110 43.57 37.42 -10.60
N SER A 111 42.35 37.86 -10.90
CA SER A 111 41.16 37.07 -10.55
C SER A 111 41.04 35.78 -11.38
N CYS A 112 41.49 35.80 -12.64
CA CYS A 112 41.54 34.61 -13.49
C CYS A 112 42.62 33.61 -13.04
N LEU A 113 43.67 34.09 -12.37
CA LEU A 113 44.75 33.28 -11.81
C LEU A 113 44.54 32.92 -10.34
N ASP A 114 43.55 33.51 -9.67
CA ASP A 114 43.16 33.16 -8.32
C ASP A 114 42.37 31.84 -8.35
N SER A 115 43.13 30.76 -8.57
CA SER A 115 42.64 29.38 -8.58
C SER A 115 41.84 29.06 -7.31
N THR A 116 42.16 29.68 -6.18
CA THR A 116 41.41 29.54 -4.94
C THR A 116 39.98 30.08 -5.04
N SER A 117 39.75 31.18 -5.75
CA SER A 117 38.40 31.72 -5.95
C SER A 117 37.55 30.84 -6.88
N ILE A 118 38.15 30.35 -7.97
CA ILE A 118 37.50 29.46 -8.95
C ILE A 118 37.13 28.13 -8.28
N LEU A 119 38.07 27.50 -7.58
CA LEU A 119 37.84 26.25 -6.86
C LEU A 119 36.78 26.40 -5.76
N LYS A 120 36.72 27.55 -5.06
CA LYS A 120 35.65 27.83 -4.11
C LYS A 120 34.28 27.89 -4.78
N CYS A 121 34.19 28.57 -5.92
CA CYS A 121 32.95 28.68 -6.69
C CYS A 121 32.49 27.30 -7.20
N GLU A 122 33.40 26.53 -7.79
CA GLU A 122 33.12 25.16 -8.25
C GLU A 122 32.70 24.25 -7.10
N LEU A 123 33.41 24.31 -5.96
CA LEU A 123 33.06 23.55 -4.76
C LEU A 123 31.66 23.93 -4.25
N THR A 124 31.30 25.21 -4.24
CA THR A 124 29.95 25.62 -3.86
C THR A 124 28.89 25.11 -4.83
N CYS A 125 29.15 25.15 -6.14
CA CYS A 125 28.25 24.59 -7.16
C CYS A 125 28.07 23.08 -6.98
N VAL A 126 29.16 22.33 -6.74
CA VAL A 126 29.10 20.88 -6.50
C VAL A 126 28.34 20.56 -5.21
N LYS A 127 28.58 21.30 -4.12
CA LYS A 127 27.83 21.13 -2.87
C LYS A 127 26.33 21.39 -3.05
N GLN A 128 25.96 22.42 -3.81
CA GLN A 128 24.56 22.70 -4.12
C GLN A 128 23.92 21.57 -4.95
N LYS A 129 24.63 21.04 -5.97
CA LYS A 129 24.15 19.89 -6.75
C LYS A 129 23.95 18.65 -5.89
N LEU A 130 24.92 18.31 -5.05
CA LEU A 130 24.83 17.18 -4.11
C LEU A 130 23.64 17.34 -3.14
N SER A 131 23.41 18.55 -2.61
CA SER A 131 22.28 18.79 -1.73
C SER A 131 20.92 18.63 -2.44
N LEU A 132 20.82 19.01 -3.72
CA LEU A 132 19.61 18.82 -4.52
C LEU A 132 19.36 17.34 -4.83
N GLU A 133 20.42 16.58 -5.13
CA GLU A 133 20.33 15.12 -5.35
C GLU A 133 19.90 14.41 -4.07
N GLN A 134 20.48 14.74 -2.91
CA GLN A 134 20.08 14.18 -1.62
C GLN A 134 18.59 14.40 -1.31
N LYS A 135 18.08 15.62 -1.55
CA LYS A 135 16.64 15.91 -1.38
C LYS A 135 15.75 15.11 -2.33
N LYS A 136 16.24 14.85 -3.55
CA LYS A 136 15.51 14.04 -4.53
C LYS A 136 15.46 12.58 -4.08
N ASP A 137 16.55 12.05 -3.55
CA ASP A 137 16.62 10.70 -3.00
C ASP A 137 15.69 10.57 -1.77
N GLU A 138 15.68 11.53 -0.86
CA GLU A 138 14.75 11.58 0.28
C GLU A 138 13.28 11.55 -0.19
N SER A 139 12.92 12.40 -1.16
CA SER A 139 11.58 12.41 -1.74
C SER A 139 11.21 11.08 -2.41
N GLN A 140 12.15 10.40 -3.06
CA GLN A 140 11.93 9.07 -3.65
C GLN A 140 11.76 8.00 -2.57
N THR A 141 12.52 8.08 -1.47
CA THR A 141 12.36 7.15 -0.35
C THR A 141 11.00 7.28 0.33
N ASP A 142 10.47 8.49 0.47
CA ASP A 142 9.13 8.73 1.00
C ASP A 142 8.03 8.18 0.08
N GLU A 143 8.19 8.35 -1.24
CA GLU A 143 7.27 7.78 -2.22
C GLU A 143 7.29 6.24 -2.18
N ILE A 144 8.47 5.64 -2.13
CA ILE A 144 8.63 4.18 -1.99
C ILE A 144 8.02 3.69 -0.67
N PHE A 145 8.19 4.43 0.43
CA PHE A 145 7.60 4.11 1.72
C PHE A 145 6.06 4.11 1.65
N ASN A 146 5.47 5.18 1.08
CA ASN A 146 4.03 5.29 0.87
C ASN A 146 3.47 4.17 -0.03
N LEU A 147 4.19 3.81 -1.10
CA LEU A 147 3.79 2.70 -1.97
C LEU A 147 3.85 1.34 -1.25
N ARG A 148 4.87 1.11 -0.40
CA ARG A 148 4.96 -0.09 0.44
C ARG A 148 3.81 -0.18 1.44
N GLU A 149 3.41 0.94 2.03
CA GLU A 149 2.28 0.98 2.96
C GLU A 149 0.95 0.68 2.25
N LYS A 150 0.72 1.29 1.08
CA LYS A 150 -0.43 0.95 0.23
C LYS A 150 -0.45 -0.54 -0.14
N LEU A 151 0.70 -1.10 -0.51
CA LEU A 151 0.80 -2.53 -0.84
C LEU A 151 0.43 -3.43 0.35
N ARG A 152 0.88 -3.11 1.57
CA ARG A 152 0.48 -3.83 2.79
C ARG A 152 -1.04 -3.75 3.02
N HIS A 153 -1.63 -2.58 2.82
CA HIS A 153 -3.08 -2.41 2.92
C HIS A 153 -3.83 -3.28 1.89
N PHE A 154 -3.40 -3.26 0.63
CA PHE A 154 -3.97 -4.11 -0.42
C PHE A 154 -3.86 -5.60 -0.10
N GLN A 155 -2.74 -6.06 0.44
CA GLN A 155 -2.57 -7.45 0.88
C GLN A 155 -3.54 -7.82 2.01
N SER A 156 -3.72 -6.94 3.00
CA SER A 156 -4.69 -7.14 4.08
C SER A 156 -6.12 -7.28 3.54
N VAL A 157 -6.52 -6.39 2.64
CA VAL A 157 -7.85 -6.42 1.98
C VAL A 157 -8.02 -7.67 1.12
N SER A 158 -6.96 -8.16 0.46
CA SER A 158 -7.00 -9.41 -0.31
C SER A 158 -7.29 -10.61 0.58
N VAL A 159 -6.64 -10.71 1.74
CA VAL A 159 -6.87 -11.80 2.71
C VAL A 159 -8.30 -11.74 3.26
N GLU A 160 -8.83 -10.55 3.53
CA GLU A 160 -10.21 -10.39 3.98
C GLU A 160 -11.22 -10.81 2.91
N ASN A 161 -10.98 -10.45 1.65
CA ASN A 161 -11.80 -10.91 0.53
C ASN A 161 -11.78 -12.42 0.34
N GLU A 162 -10.65 -13.09 0.56
CA GLU A 162 -10.57 -14.55 0.54
C GLU A 162 -11.41 -15.19 1.65
N LYS A 163 -11.40 -14.61 2.86
CA LYS A 163 -12.27 -15.06 3.97
C LYS A 163 -13.75 -14.89 3.61
N LEU A 164 -14.14 -13.72 3.09
CA LEU A 164 -15.51 -13.46 2.66
C LEU A 164 -15.96 -14.44 1.56
N ARG A 165 -15.08 -14.76 0.59
CA ARG A 165 -15.36 -15.78 -0.43
C ARG A 165 -15.60 -17.17 0.19
N ALA A 166 -14.79 -17.56 1.17
CA ALA A 166 -14.98 -18.82 1.88
C ALA A 166 -16.31 -18.86 2.65
N ASP A 167 -16.70 -17.76 3.27
CA ASP A 167 -17.98 -17.66 3.99
C ASP A 167 -19.19 -17.70 3.04
N VAL A 168 -19.10 -17.05 1.87
CA VAL A 168 -20.14 -17.15 0.83
C VAL A 168 -20.32 -18.60 0.37
N LEU A 169 -19.23 -19.35 0.15
CA LEU A 169 -19.32 -20.76 -0.23
C LEU A 169 -19.99 -21.61 0.86
N ARG A 170 -19.67 -21.36 2.14
CA ARG A 170 -20.33 -22.03 3.27
C ARG A 170 -21.82 -21.73 3.34
N LEU A 171 -22.21 -20.48 3.12
CA LEU A 171 -23.62 -20.08 3.08
C LEU A 171 -24.37 -20.75 1.92
N GLN A 172 -23.74 -20.85 0.74
CA GLN A 172 -24.31 -21.57 -0.40
C GLN A 172 -24.49 -23.06 -0.11
N GLU A 173 -23.54 -23.71 0.57
CA GLU A 173 -23.67 -25.10 0.98
C GLU A 173 -24.81 -25.29 1.99
N ASN A 174 -24.92 -24.40 2.98
CA ASN A 174 -26.01 -24.40 3.94
C ASN A 174 -27.38 -24.21 3.27
N GLN A 175 -27.46 -23.33 2.27
CA GLN A 175 -28.68 -23.13 1.49
C GLN A 175 -29.08 -24.41 0.72
N LYS A 176 -28.12 -25.13 0.14
CA LYS A 176 -28.37 -26.43 -0.51
C LYS A 176 -28.86 -27.49 0.48
N ARG A 177 -28.30 -27.52 1.70
CA ARG A 177 -28.77 -28.43 2.76
C ARG A 177 -30.21 -28.10 3.17
N GLN A 178 -30.55 -26.81 3.28
CA GLN A 178 -31.91 -26.37 3.57
C GLN A 178 -32.89 -26.73 2.45
N SER A 179 -32.50 -26.61 1.17
CA SER A 179 -33.38 -27.02 0.07
C SER A 179 -33.70 -28.51 0.10
N VAL A 180 -32.69 -29.37 0.35
CA VAL A 180 -32.91 -30.81 0.51
C VAL A 180 -33.83 -31.13 1.69
N ASN A 181 -33.68 -30.42 2.81
CA ASN A 181 -34.59 -30.58 3.95
C ASN A 181 -36.03 -30.17 3.60
N MET A 182 -36.22 -29.10 2.83
CA MET A 182 -37.55 -28.68 2.36
C MET A 182 -38.18 -29.73 1.43
N ASP A 183 -37.41 -30.31 0.52
CA ASP A 183 -37.89 -31.40 -0.34
C ASP A 183 -38.31 -32.63 0.48
N ASN A 184 -37.53 -32.98 1.52
CA ASN A 184 -37.89 -34.05 2.45
C ASN A 184 -39.19 -33.74 3.21
N CYS A 185 -39.36 -32.51 3.70
CA CYS A 185 -40.61 -32.09 4.33
C CYS A 185 -41.80 -32.18 3.37
N GLN A 186 -41.64 -31.79 2.10
CA GLN A 186 -42.68 -31.94 1.08
C GLN A 186 -43.04 -33.42 0.85
N ASN A 187 -42.07 -34.31 0.84
CA ASN A 187 -42.32 -35.76 0.72
C ASN A 187 -43.09 -36.30 1.94
N HIS A 188 -42.74 -35.86 3.15
CA HIS A 188 -43.51 -36.22 4.35
C HIS A 188 -44.95 -35.71 4.31
N VAL A 189 -45.17 -34.48 3.86
CA VAL A 189 -46.52 -33.92 3.70
C VAL A 189 -47.34 -34.73 2.69
N LYS A 190 -46.74 -35.12 1.55
CA LYS A 190 -47.41 -36.00 0.57
C LYS A 190 -47.81 -37.33 1.19
N HIS A 191 -46.90 -37.98 1.93
CA HIS A 191 -47.17 -39.24 2.61
C HIS A 191 -48.29 -39.12 3.65
N ILE A 192 -48.34 -38.00 4.40
CA ILE A 192 -49.45 -37.73 5.34
C ILE A 192 -50.77 -37.62 4.58
N ASN A 193 -50.82 -36.85 3.48
CA ASN A 193 -52.03 -36.71 2.67
C ASN A 193 -52.49 -38.06 2.08
N ASP A 194 -51.55 -38.91 1.65
CA ASP A 194 -51.87 -40.25 1.14
C ASP A 194 -52.48 -41.14 2.25
N LEU A 195 -51.96 -41.05 3.48
CA LEU A 195 -52.53 -41.74 4.63
C LEU A 195 -53.91 -41.21 5.01
N GLU A 196 -54.11 -39.89 4.99
CA GLU A 196 -55.42 -39.27 5.23
C GLU A 196 -56.46 -39.76 4.22
N LEU A 197 -56.10 -39.80 2.93
CA LEU A 197 -56.96 -40.31 1.88
C LEU A 197 -57.28 -41.81 2.07
N TYR A 198 -56.29 -42.60 2.49
CA TYR A 198 -56.50 -44.02 2.81
C TYR A 198 -57.48 -44.20 3.97
N LEU A 199 -57.30 -43.45 5.06
CA LEU A 199 -58.18 -43.49 6.22
C LEU A 199 -59.60 -43.06 5.86
N GLN A 200 -59.75 -42.00 5.05
CA GLN A 200 -61.05 -41.55 4.58
C GLN A 200 -61.79 -42.66 3.82
N ARG A 201 -61.12 -43.33 2.88
CA ARG A 201 -61.70 -44.48 2.15
C ARG A 201 -62.11 -45.63 3.08
N LYS A 202 -61.37 -45.87 4.17
CA LYS A 202 -61.72 -46.89 5.16
C LYS A 202 -62.94 -46.49 5.98
N ILE A 203 -63.05 -45.21 6.33
CA ILE A 203 -64.22 -44.65 7.02
C ILE A 203 -65.46 -44.77 6.12
N ASP A 204 -65.35 -44.35 4.85
CA ASP A 204 -66.43 -44.44 3.87
C ASP A 204 -66.92 -45.90 3.70
N PHE A 205 -65.99 -46.85 3.60
CA PHE A 205 -66.31 -48.28 3.53
C PHE A 205 -67.00 -48.80 4.80
N ILE A 206 -66.62 -48.32 5.98
CA ILE A 206 -67.31 -48.69 7.23
C ILE A 206 -68.75 -48.15 7.22
N PHE A 207 -68.96 -46.92 6.74
CA PHE A 207 -70.30 -46.34 6.59
C PHE A 207 -71.15 -47.14 5.59
N GLU A 208 -70.60 -47.58 4.46
CA GLU A 208 -71.30 -48.45 3.51
C GLU A 208 -71.73 -49.77 4.18
N ILE A 209 -70.85 -50.41 4.95
CA ILE A 209 -71.20 -51.63 5.72
C ILE A 209 -72.31 -51.34 6.73
N GLN A 210 -72.23 -50.22 7.45
CA GLN A 210 -73.25 -49.82 8.42
C GLN A 210 -74.60 -49.60 7.75
N GLN A 211 -74.64 -48.94 6.61
CA GLN A 211 -75.87 -48.72 5.84
C GLN A 211 -76.49 -50.05 5.41
N VAL A 212 -75.71 -50.96 4.82
CA VAL A 212 -76.19 -52.30 4.43
C VAL A 212 -76.73 -53.05 5.66
N TYR A 213 -76.05 -52.96 6.80
CA TYR A 213 -76.52 -53.58 8.04
C TYR A 213 -77.85 -52.99 8.52
N GLU A 214 -78.02 -51.67 8.47
CA GLU A 214 -79.28 -51.01 8.82
C GLU A 214 -80.41 -51.43 7.88
N GLU A 215 -80.17 -51.47 6.56
CA GLU A 215 -81.11 -51.98 5.56
C GLU A 215 -81.53 -53.42 5.88
N MET A 216 -80.57 -54.33 6.12
CA MET A 216 -80.85 -55.71 6.54
C MET A 216 -81.68 -55.79 7.82
N VAL A 217 -81.41 -54.94 8.82
CA VAL A 217 -82.17 -54.90 10.08
C VAL A 217 -83.59 -54.38 9.84
N THR A 218 -83.78 -53.37 8.98
CA THR A 218 -85.10 -52.84 8.65
C THR A 218 -85.96 -53.83 7.87
N GLU A 219 -85.41 -54.52 6.86
CA GLU A 219 -86.11 -55.60 6.15
C GLU A 219 -86.54 -56.71 7.10
N LYS A 220 -85.64 -57.11 8.01
CA LYS A 220 -85.98 -58.08 9.06
C LYS A 220 -87.13 -57.60 9.92
N ARG A 221 -87.14 -56.33 10.35
CA ARG A 221 -88.23 -55.73 11.15
C ARG A 221 -89.56 -55.71 10.39
N GLN A 222 -89.58 -55.45 9.08
CA GLN A 222 -90.81 -55.44 8.29
C GLN A 222 -91.45 -56.84 8.19
N LEU A 223 -90.65 -57.90 8.07
CA LEU A 223 -91.15 -59.28 8.08
C LEU A 223 -91.91 -59.66 9.36
N PHE A 224 -91.64 -58.98 10.49
CA PHE A 224 -92.36 -59.24 11.74
C PHE A 224 -93.79 -58.70 11.76
N ASN A 225 -94.13 -57.74 10.90
CA ASN A 225 -95.32 -56.93 11.11
C ASN A 225 -96.60 -57.50 10.46
N GLU A 226 -96.48 -58.34 9.42
CA GLU A 226 -97.66 -58.73 8.63
C GLU A 226 -98.30 -60.07 9.03
N ASN A 227 -97.55 -61.02 9.62
CA ASN A 227 -98.09 -62.37 9.91
C ASN A 227 -97.75 -62.95 11.30
N SER A 228 -97.09 -62.20 12.20
CA SER A 228 -96.67 -62.69 13.53
C SER A 228 -95.82 -63.98 13.54
N ILE A 229 -95.34 -64.44 12.39
CA ILE A 229 -94.47 -65.62 12.25
C ILE A 229 -93.03 -65.16 12.03
N LEU A 230 -92.14 -65.62 12.89
CA LEU A 230 -90.69 -65.43 12.79
C LEU A 230 -90.13 -66.24 11.62
N HIS A 231 -89.99 -65.62 10.45
CA HIS A 231 -89.26 -66.20 9.33
C HIS A 231 -87.79 -65.75 9.36
N PHE A 232 -86.88 -66.70 9.57
CA PHE A 232 -85.46 -66.47 9.36
C PHE A 232 -85.16 -66.69 7.87
N LYS A 233 -84.88 -65.63 7.11
CA LYS A 233 -84.29 -65.76 5.78
C LYS A 233 -82.86 -66.31 5.94
N GLU A 234 -82.61 -67.44 5.32
CA GLU A 234 -81.35 -68.18 5.33
C GLU A 234 -80.32 -67.45 4.46
N ASP A 235 -79.74 -66.36 4.97
CA ASP A 235 -78.56 -65.76 4.35
C ASP A 235 -77.32 -66.06 5.21
N ASP A 236 -76.35 -66.71 4.58
CA ASP A 236 -75.26 -67.55 5.10
C ASP A 236 -74.26 -66.96 6.13
N TYR A 237 -74.48 -65.76 6.67
CA TYR A 237 -73.51 -65.06 7.53
C TYR A 237 -73.63 -65.35 9.04
N TYR A 238 -74.62 -66.13 9.49
CA TYR A 238 -74.87 -66.37 10.93
C TYR A 238 -73.91 -67.34 11.63
N LYS A 239 -72.84 -67.81 10.97
CA LYS A 239 -71.92 -68.84 11.51
C LYS A 239 -71.20 -68.44 12.80
N GLN A 240 -71.22 -67.16 13.23
CA GLN A 240 -70.59 -66.70 14.47
C GLN A 240 -71.54 -66.33 15.62
N ILE A 241 -72.85 -66.18 15.39
CA ILE A 241 -73.80 -65.82 16.45
C ILE A 241 -74.30 -67.10 17.13
N ARG A 242 -73.84 -67.37 18.36
CA ARG A 242 -74.23 -68.57 19.13
C ARG A 242 -75.61 -68.46 19.77
N GLU A 243 -76.04 -67.25 20.10
CA GLU A 243 -77.27 -66.99 20.82
C GLU A 243 -77.85 -65.65 20.40
N LEU A 244 -79.15 -65.62 20.10
CA LEU A 244 -79.90 -64.43 19.74
C LEU A 244 -81.07 -64.27 20.72
N SER A 245 -80.99 -63.28 21.62
CA SER A 245 -82.08 -62.93 22.52
C SER A 245 -82.89 -61.77 21.92
N ILE A 246 -84.14 -62.03 21.54
CA ILE A 246 -85.08 -61.06 20.98
C ILE A 246 -86.15 -60.75 22.02
N LYS A 247 -86.46 -59.46 22.21
CA LYS A 247 -87.55 -58.99 23.05
C LYS A 247 -88.69 -58.48 22.17
N LEU A 248 -89.73 -59.29 22.01
CA LEU A 248 -90.92 -58.95 21.24
C LEU A 248 -91.87 -58.13 22.11
N LYS A 249 -92.36 -57.01 21.59
CA LYS A 249 -93.39 -56.18 22.24
C LYS A 249 -94.58 -56.10 21.30
N ALA A 250 -95.76 -56.48 21.78
CA ALA A 250 -97.00 -56.31 21.05
C ALA A 250 -97.82 -55.19 21.70
N SER A 251 -98.44 -54.34 20.88
CA SER A 251 -99.37 -53.30 21.33
C SER A 251 -100.56 -53.25 20.39
N GLU A 252 -101.76 -53.18 20.97
CA GLU A 252 -103.02 -53.21 20.25
C GLU A 252 -103.42 -51.76 19.86
N THR A 253 -103.08 -51.35 18.63
CA THR A 253 -103.36 -50.01 18.03
C THR A 253 -102.75 -48.80 18.75
N GLU A 254 -102.75 -47.63 18.09
CA GLU A 254 -101.93 -46.43 18.37
C GLU A 254 -102.03 -45.79 19.77
N LYS A 255 -102.84 -46.33 20.69
CA LYS A 255 -102.95 -45.85 22.06
C LYS A 255 -102.21 -46.82 22.98
N GLU A 256 -101.08 -46.37 23.53
CA GLU A 256 -100.08 -47.14 24.31
C GLU A 256 -100.56 -47.84 25.60
N GLN A 257 -101.86 -48.13 25.78
CA GLN A 257 -102.43 -48.49 27.07
C GLN A 257 -102.24 -49.96 27.48
N LEU A 258 -101.93 -50.87 26.54
CA LEU A 258 -101.63 -52.28 26.87
C LEU A 258 -100.40 -52.75 26.08
N ARG A 259 -99.32 -53.06 26.80
CA ARG A 259 -98.07 -53.61 26.24
C ARG A 259 -97.74 -54.93 26.91
N SER A 260 -97.70 -56.01 26.16
CA SER A 260 -97.12 -57.28 26.60
C SER A 260 -95.70 -57.39 26.06
N THR A 261 -94.80 -57.97 26.85
CA THR A 261 -93.41 -58.17 26.42
C THR A 261 -93.04 -59.64 26.56
N LEU A 262 -92.60 -60.25 25.47
CA LEU A 262 -92.11 -61.62 25.42
C LEU A 262 -90.60 -61.59 25.13
N ASN A 263 -89.81 -62.21 26.01
CA ASN A 263 -88.40 -62.47 25.73
C ASN A 263 -88.29 -63.85 25.09
N GLN A 264 -87.74 -63.92 23.88
CA GLN A 264 -87.47 -65.16 23.18
C GLN A 264 -85.97 -65.29 22.95
N THR A 265 -85.40 -66.41 23.37
CA THR A 265 -84.00 -66.73 23.12
C THR A 265 -83.92 -67.85 22.09
N THR A 266 -83.26 -67.58 20.97
CA THR A 266 -82.99 -68.58 19.93
C THR A 266 -81.51 -68.92 19.97
N VAL A 267 -81.20 -70.18 20.20
CA VAL A 267 -79.82 -70.69 20.23
C VAL A 267 -79.54 -71.38 18.90
N TYR A 268 -78.51 -70.90 18.18
CA TYR A 268 -78.07 -71.56 16.95
C TYR A 268 -77.13 -72.71 17.31
N GLN A 269 -77.60 -73.94 17.13
CA GLN A 269 -76.77 -75.13 17.31
C GLN A 269 -76.02 -75.44 16.01
N ASN A 270 -74.69 -75.39 16.05
CA ASN A 270 -73.85 -75.86 14.96
C ASN A 270 -74.01 -77.38 14.82
N GLN A 271 -74.36 -77.87 13.64
CA GLN A 271 -74.56 -79.30 13.36
C GLN A 271 -73.35 -80.17 13.74
N ASN A 272 -72.14 -79.59 13.77
CA ASN A 272 -70.93 -80.31 14.20
C ASN A 272 -70.94 -80.73 15.68
N ARG A 273 -71.72 -80.07 16.56
CA ARG A 273 -71.85 -80.48 17.98
C ARG A 273 -72.79 -81.67 18.18
N ASN A 274 -73.75 -81.89 17.28
CA ASN A 274 -74.67 -83.02 17.39
C ASN A 274 -74.00 -84.33 16.96
N PHE A 275 -73.05 -84.29 16.01
CA PHE A 275 -72.34 -85.47 15.53
C PHE A 275 -71.25 -86.01 16.48
N GLN A 276 -70.61 -85.16 17.30
CA GLN A 276 -69.55 -85.63 18.22
C GLN A 276 -70.09 -86.37 19.45
N SER A 277 -71.40 -86.33 19.72
CA SER A 277 -72.00 -87.06 20.85
C SER A 277 -72.40 -88.51 20.55
N GLN A 278 -72.44 -88.91 19.27
CA GLN A 278 -72.91 -90.25 18.86
C GLN A 278 -71.81 -91.27 18.53
N PHE A 279 -70.56 -90.86 18.37
CA PHE A 279 -69.44 -91.78 18.05
C PHE A 279 -68.49 -92.07 19.22
N GLY A 280 -68.96 -91.84 20.45
CA GLY A 280 -68.20 -92.09 21.66
C GLY A 280 -68.27 -93.50 22.22
N TYR A 281 -68.62 -94.54 21.46
CA TYR A 281 -68.51 -95.95 21.91
C TYR A 281 -68.50 -96.92 20.73
N PHE A 282 -67.35 -97.13 20.09
CA PHE A 282 -66.99 -98.45 19.54
C PHE A 282 -65.46 -98.58 19.56
N ARG A 283 -65.01 -99.45 20.46
CA ARG A 283 -63.75 -100.19 20.35
C ARG A 283 -63.94 -101.30 19.34
#